data_AF-A0A7K2N1X7-F1
#
_entry.id   AF-A0A7K2N1X7-F1
#
_cell.length_a   1.000
_cell.length_b   1.000
_cell.length_c   1.000
_cell.angle_alpha   90.00
_cell.angle_beta   90.00
_cell.angle_gamma   90.00
#
_symmetry.space_group_name_H-M   'P 1'
#
loop_
_entity.id
_entity.type
_entity.pdbx_description
1 polymer ?
#
loop_
_entity_poly.entity_id
_entity_poly.type
_entity_poly.pdbx_seq_one_letter_code
_entity_poly.pdbx_strand_id
1 'polypeptide(L)'
;MSTPPPLKCIACRVNPVAWTKPRVDFCYACLPGGPFTPPPCRGCGSTDAYFSQGRCERCHPGAPLYMGSCRGCLAWGIYRRHSWLCWTCRWWRGHYPVGTCAYCDRTTYINGAGACRLCWENARRFQQPGRGVNLEDTNRHGQQLFLANLQYDTTGTYRRRLARERHERGRRPAEAPLTVTGWRQLMLFRMPPGHGAVKRRALTQDSPLLRHCLPVLSEHAERHGWSKRQTNAVAHTLKLLDVLQDFPGTRIRASDVLASTRYGATVVSTLEILAEVELLEDDRVLAVERYFDTHITGLPSGMTEQLRLWFDTMLHGSDKTPRRRARHVETIHMHILGMAPLWQTWAAQGHTSFAEISTDDVIRALPVKGTNR
;
A
#
# COMPACT_ATOMS: atom_id res chain seq x y z
N MET A 1 -40.81 20.76 -12.96
CA MET A 1 -41.26 21.72 -11.91
C MET A 1 -41.46 20.96 -10.60
N SER A 2 -40.94 21.43 -9.46
CA SER A 2 -41.22 20.79 -8.15
C SER A 2 -42.57 21.22 -7.64
N THR A 3 -43.47 20.27 -7.39
CA THR A 3 -44.70 20.54 -6.63
C THR A 3 -44.30 21.01 -5.23
N PRO A 4 -44.70 22.22 -4.80
CA PRO A 4 -44.44 22.67 -3.44
C PRO A 4 -45.19 21.77 -2.43
N PRO A 5 -44.69 21.65 -1.20
CA PRO A 5 -45.45 20.96 -0.16
C PRO A 5 -46.77 21.71 0.08
N PRO A 6 -47.87 20.98 0.36
CA PRO A 6 -49.13 21.59 0.75
C PRO A 6 -48.98 22.45 2.00
N LEU A 7 -49.83 23.47 2.13
CA LEU A 7 -49.90 24.29 3.35
C LEU A 7 -50.33 23.43 4.54
N LYS A 8 -49.98 23.89 5.74
CA LYS A 8 -50.47 23.27 6.98
C LYS A 8 -51.91 23.70 7.26
N CYS A 9 -52.68 22.81 7.85
CA CYS A 9 -54.02 23.07 8.34
C CYS A 9 -54.03 24.30 9.26
N ILE A 10 -54.99 25.21 9.06
CA ILE A 10 -55.10 26.44 9.87
C ILE A 10 -55.43 26.13 11.33
N ALA A 11 -56.23 25.08 11.60
CA ALA A 11 -56.63 24.70 12.95
C ALA A 11 -55.50 24.02 13.74
N CYS A 12 -55.02 22.86 13.31
CA CYS A 12 -54.02 22.11 14.09
C CYS A 12 -52.58 22.56 13.84
N ARG A 13 -52.27 23.23 12.72
CA ARG A 13 -50.91 23.67 12.33
C ARG A 13 -49.85 22.56 12.28
N VAL A 14 -50.27 21.30 12.35
CA VAL A 14 -49.43 20.10 12.30
C VAL A 14 -49.62 19.40 10.96
N ASN A 15 -50.84 18.94 10.67
CA ASN A 15 -51.15 18.16 9.48
C ASN A 15 -51.25 19.03 8.22
N PRO A 16 -50.87 18.52 7.04
CA PRO A 16 -51.17 19.17 5.77
C PRO A 16 -52.67 19.34 5.53
N VAL A 17 -53.04 20.32 4.71
CA VAL A 17 -54.42 20.46 4.25
C VAL A 17 -54.89 19.25 3.44
N ALA A 18 -56.17 18.90 3.57
CA ALA A 18 -56.75 17.75 2.90
C ALA A 18 -56.66 17.89 1.37
N TRP A 19 -57.00 19.05 0.83
CA TRP A 19 -56.88 19.35 -0.60
C TRP A 19 -56.29 20.73 -0.86
N THR A 20 -55.40 20.78 -1.84
CA THR A 20 -54.91 22.05 -2.39
C THR A 20 -55.77 22.54 -3.55
N LYS A 21 -56.44 21.60 -4.26
CA LYS A 21 -57.37 21.88 -5.38
C LYS A 21 -58.56 20.89 -5.35
N PRO A 22 -59.81 21.32 -5.14
CA PRO A 22 -60.21 22.66 -4.70
C PRO A 22 -59.54 23.03 -3.37
N ARG A 23 -59.37 24.33 -3.12
CA ARG A 23 -58.66 24.81 -1.93
C ARG A 23 -59.49 24.49 -0.68
N VAL A 24 -58.88 23.73 0.24
CA VAL A 24 -59.41 23.45 1.57
C VAL A 24 -58.32 23.81 2.57
N ASP A 25 -58.64 24.63 3.57
CA ASP A 25 -57.64 25.11 4.54
C ASP A 25 -57.53 24.21 5.80
N PHE A 26 -58.26 23.09 5.83
CA PHE A 26 -58.32 22.13 6.94
C PHE A 26 -57.77 20.74 6.54
N CYS A 27 -57.22 20.01 7.51
CA CYS A 27 -56.95 18.58 7.38
C CYS A 27 -58.21 17.77 7.69
N TYR A 28 -58.23 16.48 7.34
CA TYR A 28 -59.40 15.62 7.59
C TYR A 28 -59.85 15.53 9.05
N ALA A 29 -58.93 15.64 10.00
CA ALA A 29 -59.25 15.65 11.43
C ALA A 29 -59.86 16.96 11.92
N CYS A 30 -59.68 18.06 11.19
CA CYS A 30 -60.15 19.40 11.55
C CYS A 30 -61.18 19.96 10.57
N LEU A 31 -61.69 19.13 9.66
CA LEU A 31 -62.73 19.54 8.72
C LEU A 31 -64.01 19.89 9.50
N PRO A 32 -64.72 20.97 9.14
CA PRO A 32 -66.02 21.27 9.73
C PRO A 32 -67.00 20.10 9.55
N GLY A 33 -67.70 19.70 10.62
CA GLY A 33 -68.59 18.53 10.61
C GLY A 33 -68.01 17.27 11.27
N GLY A 34 -66.77 17.33 11.77
CA GLY A 34 -66.15 16.28 12.57
C GLY A 34 -64.87 15.75 11.95
N PRO A 35 -64.09 14.92 12.67
CA PRO A 35 -62.96 14.24 12.08
C PRO A 35 -63.48 13.24 11.04
N PHE A 36 -63.06 13.39 9.79
CA PHE A 36 -63.40 12.46 8.72
C PHE A 36 -62.25 11.47 8.52
N THR A 37 -62.59 10.23 8.16
CA THR A 37 -61.59 9.26 7.72
C THR A 37 -61.09 9.66 6.33
N PRO A 38 -59.76 9.84 6.13
CA PRO A 38 -59.23 10.14 4.82
C PRO A 38 -59.48 8.98 3.84
N PRO A 39 -59.73 9.26 2.54
CA PRO A 39 -59.90 8.22 1.54
C PRO A 39 -58.56 7.50 1.29
N PRO A 40 -58.61 6.26 0.77
CA PRO A 40 -57.43 5.56 0.32
C PRO A 40 -56.62 6.37 -0.70
N CYS A 41 -55.30 6.18 -0.69
CA CYS A 41 -54.39 6.82 -1.63
C CYS A 41 -54.75 6.44 -3.06
N ARG A 42 -55.05 7.41 -3.92
CA ARG A 42 -55.35 7.19 -5.35
C ARG A 42 -54.20 6.60 -6.15
N GLY A 43 -52.96 6.66 -5.63
CA GLY A 43 -51.78 6.14 -6.30
C GLY A 43 -51.43 4.70 -5.95
N CYS A 44 -51.66 4.27 -4.70
CA CYS A 44 -51.23 2.95 -4.22
C CYS A 44 -52.28 2.19 -3.40
N GLY A 45 -53.48 2.76 -3.20
CA GLY A 45 -54.56 2.15 -2.40
C GLY A 45 -54.36 2.16 -0.89
N SER A 46 -53.22 2.65 -0.37
CA SER A 46 -52.96 2.68 1.07
C SER A 46 -53.98 3.54 1.82
N THR A 47 -54.51 2.99 2.92
CA THR A 47 -55.37 3.69 3.89
C THR A 47 -54.59 4.46 4.96
N ASP A 48 -53.27 4.26 5.00
CA ASP A 48 -52.38 4.81 6.01
C ASP A 48 -51.62 6.03 5.49
N ALA A 49 -51.19 6.89 6.42
CA ALA A 49 -50.33 8.04 6.15
C ALA A 49 -50.86 8.93 5.00
N TYR A 50 -52.16 9.24 5.01
CA TYR A 50 -52.73 10.24 4.12
C TYR A 50 -51.97 11.57 4.25
N PHE A 51 -51.59 12.15 3.12
CA PHE A 51 -50.84 13.40 3.10
C PHE A 51 -51.70 14.56 2.60
N SER A 52 -52.04 14.57 1.32
CA SER A 52 -52.88 15.62 0.70
C SER A 52 -53.32 15.20 -0.69
N GLN A 53 -54.35 15.86 -1.23
CA GLN A 53 -54.79 15.73 -2.62
C GLN A 53 -55.11 14.27 -3.03
N GLY A 54 -55.68 13.48 -2.11
CA GLY A 54 -56.00 12.07 -2.37
C GLY A 54 -54.78 11.14 -2.41
N ARG A 55 -53.62 11.54 -1.85
CA ARG A 55 -52.38 10.74 -1.90
C ARG A 55 -51.71 10.65 -0.54
N CYS A 56 -51.06 9.53 -0.28
CA CYS A 56 -50.24 9.31 0.91
C CYS A 56 -48.84 9.95 0.78
N GLU A 57 -48.07 9.92 1.87
CA GLU A 57 -46.72 10.51 1.95
C GLU A 57 -45.71 9.93 0.94
N ARG A 58 -45.92 8.69 0.47
CA ARG A 58 -45.05 8.04 -0.52
C ARG A 58 -45.41 8.38 -1.96
N CYS A 59 -46.65 8.76 -2.24
CA CYS A 59 -47.16 8.98 -3.59
C CYS A 59 -47.33 10.46 -3.95
N HIS A 60 -47.41 11.34 -2.96
CA HIS A 60 -47.60 12.77 -3.19
C HIS A 60 -46.27 13.47 -3.52
N PRO A 61 -46.10 14.13 -4.68
CA PRO A 61 -44.80 14.69 -5.10
C PRO A 61 -44.17 15.72 -4.16
N GLY A 62 -45.00 16.42 -3.38
CA GLY A 62 -44.56 17.38 -2.36
C GLY A 62 -44.26 16.76 -0.98
N ALA A 63 -44.50 15.47 -0.78
CA ALA A 63 -44.35 14.81 0.52
C ALA A 63 -42.88 14.45 0.82
N PRO A 64 -42.51 14.31 2.12
CA PRO A 64 -41.15 13.98 2.51
C PRO A 64 -40.66 12.62 2.02
N LEU A 65 -41.55 11.61 2.01
CA LEU A 65 -41.24 10.22 1.65
C LEU A 65 -41.45 9.91 0.16
N TYR A 66 -41.80 10.91 -0.65
CA TYR A 66 -41.88 10.72 -2.09
C TYR A 66 -40.48 10.44 -2.64
N MET A 67 -40.33 9.30 -3.32
CA MET A 67 -39.12 8.91 -4.00
C MET A 67 -39.20 9.30 -5.46
N GLY A 68 -38.12 9.89 -5.98
CA GLY A 68 -38.03 10.37 -7.35
C GLY A 68 -36.62 10.28 -7.91
N SER A 69 -36.40 10.96 -9.03
CA SER A 69 -35.14 10.95 -9.75
C SER A 69 -34.30 12.20 -9.46
N CYS A 70 -32.98 11.99 -9.39
CA CYS A 70 -31.98 13.03 -9.18
C CYS A 70 -32.01 14.05 -10.32
N ARG A 71 -32.12 15.34 -10.01
CA ARG A 71 -32.12 16.40 -11.02
C ARG A 71 -30.80 16.50 -11.79
N GLY A 72 -29.68 16.14 -11.17
CA GLY A 72 -28.36 16.16 -11.80
C GLY A 72 -28.17 14.99 -12.77
N CYS A 73 -28.20 13.76 -12.23
CA CYS A 73 -27.83 12.56 -12.97
C CYS A 73 -28.99 11.60 -13.30
N LEU A 74 -30.24 11.98 -13.03
CA LEU A 74 -31.45 11.17 -13.25
C LEU A 74 -31.52 9.86 -12.47
N ALA A 75 -30.58 9.61 -11.56
CA ALA A 75 -30.60 8.44 -10.69
C ALA A 75 -31.86 8.37 -9.82
N TRP A 76 -32.51 7.22 -9.77
CA TRP A 76 -33.74 7.03 -9.00
C TRP A 76 -33.46 6.69 -7.53
N GLY A 77 -34.40 7.00 -6.63
CA GLY A 77 -34.31 6.66 -5.21
C GLY A 77 -33.79 7.78 -4.32
N ILE A 78 -34.11 9.04 -4.67
CA ILE A 78 -33.78 10.19 -3.85
C ILE A 78 -35.04 10.86 -3.29
N TYR A 79 -34.87 11.57 -2.17
CA TYR A 79 -35.91 12.33 -1.48
C TYR A 79 -35.74 13.85 -1.65
N ARG A 80 -36.81 14.59 -1.37
CA ARG A 80 -36.84 16.06 -1.47
C ARG A 80 -35.82 16.80 -0.60
N ARG A 81 -35.40 16.23 0.55
CA ARG A 81 -34.57 16.88 1.60
C ARG A 81 -33.34 17.63 1.06
N HIS A 82 -32.80 17.19 -0.08
CA HIS A 82 -31.62 17.79 -0.70
C HIS A 82 -31.88 18.31 -2.12
N SER A 83 -33.00 19.01 -2.31
CA SER A 83 -33.39 19.63 -3.58
C SER A 83 -33.39 18.64 -4.75
N TRP A 84 -33.78 17.40 -4.47
CA TRP A 84 -33.76 16.30 -5.42
C TRP A 84 -32.35 16.01 -6.01
N LEU A 85 -31.30 16.08 -5.19
CA LEU A 85 -29.93 15.73 -5.60
C LEU A 85 -29.39 14.55 -4.78
N CYS A 86 -28.77 13.57 -5.46
CA CYS A 86 -27.97 12.54 -4.80
C CYS A 86 -26.67 13.13 -4.22
N TRP A 87 -26.01 12.41 -3.31
CA TRP A 87 -24.77 12.84 -2.66
C TRP A 87 -23.67 13.20 -3.64
N THR A 88 -23.46 12.37 -4.65
CA THR A 88 -22.44 12.67 -5.66
C THR A 88 -22.82 13.90 -6.49
N CYS A 89 -24.09 14.10 -6.85
CA CYS A 89 -24.49 15.30 -7.59
C CYS A 89 -24.37 16.58 -6.76
N ARG A 90 -24.55 16.52 -5.43
CA ARG A 90 -24.28 17.67 -4.55
C ARG A 90 -22.82 18.07 -4.59
N TRP A 91 -21.92 17.10 -4.48
CA TRP A 91 -20.49 17.34 -4.62
C TRP A 91 -20.15 17.83 -6.03
N TRP A 92 -20.63 17.14 -7.06
CA TRP A 92 -20.38 17.46 -8.48
C TRP A 92 -20.74 18.90 -8.83
N ARG A 93 -21.88 19.40 -8.33
CA ARG A 93 -22.29 20.80 -8.48
C ARG A 93 -21.30 21.81 -7.91
N GLY A 94 -20.62 21.48 -6.81
CA GLY A 94 -19.64 22.36 -6.16
C GLY A 94 -18.30 22.41 -6.89
N HIS A 95 -18.02 21.45 -7.77
CA HIS A 95 -16.73 21.27 -8.41
C HIS A 95 -16.70 21.54 -9.92
N TYR A 96 -17.87 21.64 -10.54
CA TYR A 96 -17.99 21.73 -11.99
C TYR A 96 -18.97 22.84 -12.40
N PRO A 97 -18.75 23.52 -13.55
CA PRO A 97 -19.65 24.55 -14.06
C PRO A 97 -20.89 23.95 -14.72
N VAL A 98 -21.92 24.77 -14.91
CA VAL A 98 -23.10 24.44 -15.74
C VAL A 98 -22.75 24.63 -17.21
N GLY A 99 -23.12 23.69 -18.07
CA GLY A 99 -23.00 23.77 -19.53
C GLY A 99 -23.89 22.74 -20.22
N THR A 100 -23.70 22.53 -21.53
CA THR A 100 -24.41 21.51 -22.33
C THR A 100 -23.56 20.26 -22.52
N CYS A 101 -24.08 19.09 -22.12
CA CYS A 101 -23.35 17.83 -22.16
C CYS A 101 -23.10 17.38 -23.60
N ALA A 102 -21.84 17.14 -23.97
CA ALA A 102 -21.46 16.75 -25.33
C ALA A 102 -22.00 15.37 -25.79
N TYR A 103 -22.59 14.59 -24.88
CA TYR A 103 -23.03 13.21 -25.13
C TYR A 103 -24.55 12.98 -24.98
N CYS A 104 -25.27 13.92 -24.37
CA CYS A 104 -26.71 13.77 -24.15
C CYS A 104 -27.48 15.09 -24.21
N ASP A 105 -26.79 16.17 -24.58
CA ASP A 105 -27.32 17.53 -24.78
C ASP A 105 -28.03 18.15 -23.57
N ARG A 106 -28.02 17.49 -22.41
CA ARG A 106 -28.60 18.03 -21.18
C ARG A 106 -27.80 19.21 -20.69
N THR A 107 -28.48 20.33 -20.47
CA THR A 107 -27.92 21.47 -19.73
C THR A 107 -27.83 21.14 -18.24
N THR A 108 -26.61 20.90 -17.75
CA THR A 108 -26.35 20.50 -16.37
C THR A 108 -24.88 20.74 -15.99
N TYR A 109 -24.43 20.21 -14.84
CA TYR A 109 -23.05 20.34 -14.39
C TYR A 109 -22.10 19.38 -15.13
N ILE A 110 -21.01 19.91 -15.71
CA ILE A 110 -20.15 19.21 -16.68
C ILE A 110 -18.69 19.18 -16.23
N ASN A 111 -18.07 18.00 -16.32
CA ASN A 111 -16.65 17.87 -16.00
C ASN A 111 -15.72 18.42 -17.10
N GLY A 112 -14.41 18.38 -16.86
CA GLY A 112 -13.40 18.81 -17.84
C GLY A 112 -13.39 18.01 -19.15
N ALA A 113 -14.11 16.88 -19.23
CA ALA A 113 -14.26 16.08 -20.43
C ALA A 113 -15.57 16.36 -21.19
N GLY A 114 -16.30 17.43 -20.86
CA GLY A 114 -17.56 17.75 -21.54
C GLY A 114 -18.74 16.84 -21.18
N ALA A 115 -18.60 15.95 -20.21
CA ALA A 115 -19.62 14.99 -19.80
C ALA A 115 -20.41 15.44 -18.57
N CYS A 116 -21.74 15.26 -18.62
CA CYS A 116 -22.56 15.32 -17.42
C CYS A 116 -22.33 14.10 -16.52
N ARG A 117 -22.76 14.22 -15.27
CA ARG A 117 -22.66 13.15 -14.28
C ARG A 117 -23.26 11.81 -14.75
N LEU A 118 -24.39 11.83 -15.48
CA LEU A 118 -25.05 10.62 -15.99
C LEU A 118 -24.16 9.89 -17.00
N CYS A 119 -23.73 10.61 -18.05
CA CYS A 119 -22.89 10.06 -19.12
C CYS A 119 -21.54 9.56 -18.59
N TRP A 120 -20.95 10.29 -17.64
CA TRP A 120 -19.72 9.86 -16.98
C TRP A 120 -19.88 8.55 -16.22
N GLU A 121 -20.98 8.38 -15.49
CA GLU A 121 -21.21 7.16 -14.70
C GLU A 121 -21.57 5.96 -15.58
N ASN A 122 -22.35 6.20 -16.64
CA ASN A 122 -22.64 5.20 -17.65
C ASN A 122 -21.34 4.68 -18.28
N ALA A 123 -20.43 5.58 -18.63
CA ALA A 123 -19.13 5.20 -19.19
C ALA A 123 -18.21 4.48 -18.20
N ARG A 124 -18.21 4.90 -16.93
CA ARG A 124 -17.46 4.21 -15.86
C ARG A 124 -17.92 2.78 -15.62
N ARG A 125 -19.20 2.48 -15.83
CA ARG A 125 -19.74 1.11 -15.70
C ARG A 125 -19.06 0.12 -16.66
N PHE A 126 -18.65 0.59 -17.84
CA PHE A 126 -18.00 -0.23 -18.87
C PHE A 126 -16.47 -0.05 -18.89
N GLN A 127 -15.91 0.67 -17.91
CA GLN A 127 -14.47 0.90 -17.84
C GLN A 127 -13.72 -0.41 -17.54
N GLN A 128 -12.77 -0.76 -18.41
CA GLN A 128 -11.85 -1.86 -18.16
C GLN A 128 -10.70 -1.44 -17.24
N PRO A 129 -10.21 -2.32 -16.35
CA PRO A 129 -9.06 -2.03 -15.50
C PRO A 129 -7.85 -1.57 -16.32
N GLY A 130 -7.24 -0.46 -15.92
CA GLY A 130 -6.05 0.11 -16.58
C GLY A 130 -6.33 0.90 -17.87
N ARG A 131 -7.60 1.03 -18.30
CA ARG A 131 -7.99 1.87 -19.44
C ARG A 131 -8.77 3.10 -18.98
N GLY A 132 -8.66 4.18 -19.76
CA GLY A 132 -9.46 5.38 -19.58
C GLY A 132 -10.95 5.13 -19.86
N VAL A 133 -11.79 6.07 -19.45
CA VAL A 133 -13.24 6.01 -19.67
C VAL A 133 -13.54 6.39 -21.12
N ASN A 134 -14.20 5.51 -21.89
CA ASN A 134 -14.65 5.82 -23.26
C ASN A 134 -16.06 6.43 -23.21
N LEU A 135 -16.16 7.76 -23.28
CA LEU A 135 -17.44 8.46 -23.15
C LEU A 135 -18.30 8.43 -24.41
N GLU A 136 -17.68 8.40 -25.60
CA GLU A 136 -18.42 8.46 -26.86
C GLU A 136 -19.14 7.15 -27.16
N ASP A 137 -18.40 6.04 -27.12
CA ASP A 137 -18.92 4.70 -27.45
C ASP A 137 -19.99 4.26 -26.44
N THR A 138 -19.73 4.48 -25.14
CA THR A 138 -20.63 4.02 -24.08
C THR A 138 -21.94 4.80 -23.99
N ASN A 139 -21.99 6.03 -24.50
CA ASN A 139 -23.19 6.86 -24.48
C ASN A 139 -23.94 6.90 -25.82
N ARG A 140 -23.36 6.32 -26.89
CA ARG A 140 -23.93 6.29 -28.25
C ARG A 140 -25.34 5.69 -28.30
N HIS A 141 -25.58 4.62 -27.55
CA HIS A 141 -26.84 3.87 -27.57
C HIS A 141 -27.77 4.20 -26.40
N GLY A 142 -27.52 5.32 -25.72
CA GLY A 142 -28.28 5.74 -24.54
C GLY A 142 -27.58 5.42 -23.23
N GLN A 143 -28.22 5.83 -22.13
CA GLN A 143 -27.66 5.69 -20.79
C GLN A 143 -28.55 4.83 -19.91
N GLN A 144 -27.93 3.93 -19.15
CA GLN A 144 -28.67 3.13 -18.18
C GLN A 144 -28.97 3.95 -16.93
N LEU A 145 -30.25 4.11 -16.59
CA LEU A 145 -30.65 4.68 -15.30
C LEU A 145 -30.17 3.77 -14.16
N PHE A 146 -29.73 4.41 -13.07
CA PHE A 146 -29.14 3.75 -11.92
C PHE A 146 -29.73 4.26 -10.61
N LEU A 147 -29.57 3.48 -9.54
CA LEU A 147 -30.02 3.84 -8.20
C LEU A 147 -29.05 4.85 -7.57
N ALA A 148 -29.61 5.88 -6.95
CA ALA A 148 -28.85 6.94 -6.32
C ALA A 148 -28.09 6.42 -5.09
N ASN A 149 -26.89 6.96 -4.87
CA ASN A 149 -26.04 6.70 -3.71
C ASN A 149 -25.53 5.25 -3.55
N LEU A 150 -25.74 4.38 -4.54
CA LEU A 150 -25.19 3.01 -4.51
C LEU A 150 -23.74 2.92 -5.03
N GLN A 151 -23.25 3.95 -5.74
CA GLN A 151 -21.87 3.98 -6.24
C GLN A 151 -20.81 4.14 -5.14
N TYR A 152 -21.24 4.51 -3.93
CA TYR A 152 -20.35 4.71 -2.77
C TYR A 152 -19.94 3.40 -2.08
N ASP A 153 -20.56 2.26 -2.42
CA ASP A 153 -20.29 1.00 -1.73
C ASP A 153 -19.03 0.29 -2.21
N THR A 154 -18.15 0.92 -3.01
CA THR A 154 -16.79 0.39 -3.20
C THR A 154 -15.96 0.46 -1.93
N THR A 155 -16.30 1.33 -0.97
CA THR A 155 -15.62 1.37 0.34
C THR A 155 -16.27 0.47 1.38
N GLY A 156 -17.59 0.33 1.39
CA GLY A 156 -18.31 -0.53 2.33
C GLY A 156 -18.22 -2.01 1.98
N THR A 157 -18.34 -2.38 0.70
CA THR A 157 -18.08 -3.76 0.24
C THR A 157 -16.61 -4.13 0.40
N TYR A 158 -15.67 -3.24 0.08
CA TYR A 158 -14.25 -3.46 0.31
C TYR A 158 -13.94 -3.63 1.80
N ARG A 159 -14.47 -2.77 2.68
CA ARG A 159 -14.30 -2.92 4.13
C ARG A 159 -14.94 -4.20 4.66
N ARG A 160 -16.15 -4.56 4.20
CA ARG A 160 -16.82 -5.81 4.58
C ARG A 160 -16.07 -7.03 4.07
N ARG A 161 -15.53 -6.99 2.86
CA ARG A 161 -14.66 -8.02 2.30
C ARG A 161 -13.38 -8.16 3.11
N LEU A 162 -12.68 -7.06 3.41
CA LEU A 162 -11.49 -7.08 4.26
C LEU A 162 -11.79 -7.60 5.67
N ALA A 163 -12.95 -7.24 6.24
CA ALA A 163 -13.38 -7.74 7.55
C ALA A 163 -13.69 -9.25 7.50
N ARG A 164 -14.35 -9.73 6.43
CA ARG A 164 -14.58 -11.16 6.18
C ARG A 164 -13.25 -11.91 6.01
N GLU A 165 -12.36 -11.41 5.18
CA GLU A 165 -11.03 -11.98 4.96
C GLU A 165 -10.18 -11.98 6.23
N ARG A 166 -10.34 -10.99 7.12
CA ARG A 166 -9.68 -10.96 8.44
C ARG A 166 -10.28 -12.01 9.38
N HIS A 167 -11.60 -12.13 9.40
CA HIS A 167 -12.32 -13.12 10.21
C HIS A 167 -12.06 -14.56 9.72
N GLU A 168 -12.02 -14.79 8.41
CA GLU A 168 -11.67 -16.07 7.78
C GLU A 168 -10.19 -16.42 8.03
N ARG A 169 -9.27 -15.45 7.99
CA ARG A 169 -7.87 -15.65 8.42
C ARG A 169 -7.75 -16.03 9.90
N GLY A 170 -8.56 -15.45 10.78
CA GLY A 170 -8.57 -15.80 12.21
C GLY A 170 -9.17 -17.18 12.50
N ARG A 171 -9.98 -17.74 11.60
CA ARG A 171 -10.57 -19.09 11.73
C ARG A 171 -9.75 -20.19 11.07
N ARG A 172 -8.75 -19.84 10.25
CA ARG A 172 -7.85 -20.84 9.68
C ARG A 172 -7.05 -21.47 10.84
N PRO A 173 -6.95 -22.82 10.91
CA PRO A 173 -6.02 -23.45 11.83
C PRO A 173 -4.63 -22.85 11.59
N ALA A 174 -3.87 -22.65 12.67
CA ALA A 174 -2.50 -22.14 12.57
C ALA A 174 -1.75 -23.04 11.57
N GLU A 175 -1.40 -22.49 10.40
CA GLU A 175 -0.54 -23.19 9.45
C GLU A 175 0.76 -23.54 10.16
N ALA A 176 1.31 -24.70 9.83
CA ALA A 176 2.51 -25.22 10.46
C ALA A 176 3.64 -24.16 10.44
N PRO A 177 4.47 -24.09 11.50
CA PRO A 177 5.60 -23.18 11.54
C PRO A 177 6.48 -23.33 10.30
N LEU A 178 7.08 -22.23 9.86
CA LEU A 178 8.09 -22.26 8.80
C LEU A 178 9.18 -23.26 9.22
N THR A 179 9.34 -24.35 8.46
CA THR A 179 10.39 -25.34 8.73
C THR A 179 11.66 -24.85 8.08
N VAL A 180 12.66 -24.52 8.89
CA VAL A 180 13.95 -24.04 8.39
C VAL A 180 14.83 -25.22 8.00
N THR A 181 15.24 -25.29 6.73
CA THR A 181 16.17 -26.34 6.27
C THR A 181 17.62 -25.90 6.42
N GLY A 182 18.48 -26.79 6.93
CA GLY A 182 19.92 -26.53 7.06
C GLY A 182 20.72 -26.67 5.77
N TRP A 183 20.08 -27.14 4.69
CA TRP A 183 20.68 -27.32 3.37
C TRP A 183 19.96 -26.45 2.34
N ARG A 184 20.69 -26.00 1.32
CA ARG A 184 20.16 -25.27 0.17
C ARG A 184 20.68 -25.88 -1.12
N GLN A 185 19.85 -25.89 -2.16
CA GLN A 185 20.31 -26.25 -3.50
C GLN A 185 20.98 -25.04 -4.15
N LEU A 186 22.15 -25.25 -4.75
CA LEU A 186 22.84 -24.22 -5.51
C LEU A 186 22.13 -24.01 -6.85
N MET A 187 21.83 -22.76 -7.18
CA MET A 187 21.31 -22.39 -8.49
C MET A 187 22.44 -22.41 -9.53
N LEU A 188 22.16 -22.98 -10.71
CA LEU A 188 23.11 -23.01 -11.83
C LEU A 188 23.42 -21.58 -12.34
N PHE A 189 22.40 -20.73 -12.41
CA PHE A 189 22.53 -19.29 -12.66
C PHE A 189 21.30 -18.56 -12.11
N ARG A 190 21.43 -17.27 -11.76
CA ARG A 190 20.32 -16.44 -11.29
C ARG A 190 19.66 -15.69 -12.45
N MET A 191 18.37 -15.93 -12.67
CA MET A 191 17.57 -15.12 -13.60
C MET A 191 16.72 -14.11 -12.82
N PRO A 192 16.97 -12.79 -12.94
CA PRO A 192 16.18 -11.78 -12.26
C PRO A 192 14.70 -11.81 -12.68
N PRO A 193 13.74 -12.00 -11.77
CA PRO A 193 12.33 -11.91 -12.12
C PRO A 193 11.95 -10.46 -12.46
N GLY A 194 11.07 -10.30 -13.44
CA GLY A 194 10.64 -8.99 -13.92
C GLY A 194 10.01 -8.13 -12.81
N HIS A 195 10.41 -6.86 -12.72
CA HIS A 195 10.04 -5.91 -11.66
C HIS A 195 8.52 -5.84 -11.38
N GLY A 196 7.70 -5.78 -12.43
CA GLY A 196 6.24 -5.70 -12.28
C GLY A 196 5.60 -7.00 -11.76
N ALA A 197 6.16 -8.16 -12.09
CA ALA A 197 5.65 -9.45 -11.65
C ALA A 197 5.95 -9.67 -10.16
N VAL A 198 7.15 -9.34 -9.70
CA VAL A 198 7.57 -9.45 -8.29
C VAL A 198 6.68 -8.61 -7.38
N LYS A 199 6.51 -7.31 -7.71
CA LYS A 199 5.66 -6.41 -6.90
C LYS A 199 4.22 -6.89 -6.84
N ARG A 200 3.67 -7.37 -7.96
CA ARG A 200 2.30 -7.90 -7.99
C ARG A 200 2.14 -9.12 -7.09
N ARG A 201 3.06 -10.09 -7.18
CA ARG A 201 3.03 -11.30 -6.35
C ARG A 201 3.19 -10.96 -4.87
N ALA A 202 4.08 -10.04 -4.51
CA ALA A 202 4.27 -9.63 -3.12
C ALA A 202 3.01 -8.98 -2.51
N LEU A 203 2.16 -8.34 -3.32
CA LEU A 203 0.90 -7.77 -2.85
C LEU A 203 -0.20 -8.81 -2.65
N THR A 204 -0.20 -9.88 -3.44
CA THR A 204 -1.32 -10.84 -3.51
C THR A 204 -1.04 -12.17 -2.82
N GLN A 205 0.21 -12.60 -2.74
CA GLN A 205 0.60 -13.88 -2.18
C GLN A 205 0.61 -13.81 -0.65
N ASP A 206 0.18 -14.90 -0.02
CA ASP A 206 0.40 -15.10 1.41
C ASP A 206 1.90 -15.25 1.66
N SER A 207 2.38 -14.71 2.78
CA SER A 207 3.81 -14.69 3.08
C SER A 207 4.08 -15.43 4.38
N PRO A 208 4.48 -16.72 4.32
CA PRO A 208 4.93 -17.48 5.47
C PRO A 208 6.08 -16.77 6.21
N LEU A 209 7.02 -16.17 5.47
CA LEU A 209 8.14 -15.43 6.08
C LEU A 209 7.64 -14.24 6.90
N LEU A 210 6.79 -13.38 6.32
CA LEU A 210 6.21 -12.26 7.06
C LEU A 210 5.42 -12.76 8.27
N ARG A 211 4.61 -13.81 8.12
CA ARG A 211 3.80 -14.33 9.22
C ARG A 211 4.67 -14.80 10.39
N HIS A 212 5.75 -15.50 10.09
CA HIS A 212 6.70 -15.96 11.09
C HIS A 212 7.42 -14.79 11.79
N CYS A 213 7.85 -13.77 11.04
CA CYS A 213 8.54 -12.62 11.60
C CYS A 213 7.62 -11.58 12.25
N LEU A 214 6.30 -11.61 12.00
CA LEU A 214 5.38 -10.54 12.40
C LEU A 214 5.33 -10.27 13.92
N PRO A 215 5.33 -11.29 14.81
CA PRO A 215 5.37 -11.07 16.25
C PRO A 215 6.64 -10.32 16.67
N VAL A 216 7.81 -10.79 16.22
CA VAL A 216 9.11 -10.19 16.54
C VAL A 216 9.25 -8.79 15.93
N LEU A 217 8.79 -8.59 14.69
CA LEU A 217 8.74 -7.27 14.07
C LEU A 217 7.88 -6.29 14.87
N SER A 218 6.73 -6.73 15.40
CA SER A 218 5.83 -5.88 16.16
C SER A 218 6.45 -5.49 17.51
N GLU A 219 7.01 -6.47 18.22
CA GLU A 219 7.69 -6.25 19.49
C GLU A 219 8.94 -5.36 19.33
N HIS A 220 9.77 -5.63 18.33
CA HIS A 220 10.95 -4.84 17.99
C HIS A 220 10.55 -3.40 17.63
N ALA A 221 9.52 -3.23 16.80
CA ALA A 221 9.05 -1.90 16.41
C ALA A 221 8.56 -1.08 17.62
N GLU A 222 7.88 -1.72 18.58
CA GLU A 222 7.46 -1.06 19.83
C GLU A 222 8.66 -0.69 20.71
N ARG A 223 9.58 -1.65 20.92
CA ARG A 223 10.79 -1.48 21.75
C ARG A 223 11.71 -0.38 21.22
N HIS A 224 11.84 -0.26 19.90
CA HIS A 224 12.72 0.69 19.22
C HIS A 224 11.99 1.94 18.68
N GLY A 225 10.70 2.10 19.00
CA GLY A 225 9.93 3.29 18.62
C GLY A 225 9.77 3.50 17.11
N TRP A 226 9.74 2.43 16.32
CA TRP A 226 9.62 2.52 14.86
C TRP A 226 8.30 3.13 14.43
N SER A 227 8.36 4.03 13.44
CA SER A 227 7.16 4.57 12.83
C SER A 227 6.38 3.49 12.08
N LYS A 228 5.05 3.64 12.00
CA LYS A 228 4.20 2.76 11.16
C LYS A 228 4.71 2.65 9.72
N ARG A 229 5.31 3.71 9.19
CA ARG A 229 5.91 3.70 7.84
C ARG A 229 7.08 2.73 7.75
N GLN A 230 7.96 2.73 8.75
CA GLN A 230 9.13 1.84 8.81
C GLN A 230 8.70 0.38 9.01
N THR A 231 7.80 0.11 9.96
CA THR A 231 7.26 -1.25 10.18
C THR A 231 6.60 -1.80 8.91
N ASN A 232 5.81 -0.99 8.21
CA ASN A 232 5.20 -1.39 6.94
C ASN A 232 6.23 -1.61 5.82
N ALA A 233 7.32 -0.84 5.79
CA ALA A 233 8.39 -1.01 4.82
C ALA A 233 9.16 -2.33 5.04
N VAL A 234 9.43 -2.70 6.29
CA VAL A 234 10.01 -4.00 6.64
C VAL A 234 9.04 -5.13 6.30
N ALA A 235 7.76 -5.01 6.66
CA ALA A 235 6.75 -6.01 6.31
C ALA A 235 6.62 -6.20 4.78
N HIS A 236 6.70 -5.12 4.01
CA HIS A 236 6.72 -5.18 2.55
C HIS A 236 7.99 -5.86 2.03
N THR A 237 9.15 -5.58 2.63
CA THR A 237 10.41 -6.23 2.27
C THR A 237 10.38 -7.73 2.52
N LEU A 238 9.84 -8.18 3.67
CA LEU A 238 9.68 -9.61 3.97
C LEU A 238 8.83 -10.33 2.90
N LYS A 239 7.75 -9.68 2.42
CA LYS A 239 6.94 -10.22 1.31
C LYS A 239 7.71 -10.28 -0.02
N LEU A 240 8.54 -9.28 -0.31
CA LEU A 240 9.39 -9.29 -1.49
C LEU A 240 10.39 -10.43 -1.42
N LEU A 241 11.04 -10.63 -0.26
CA LEU A 241 11.98 -11.72 -0.04
C LEU A 241 11.35 -13.09 -0.25
N ASP A 242 10.14 -13.31 0.27
CA ASP A 242 9.38 -14.55 0.07
C ASP A 242 9.11 -14.85 -1.43
N VAL A 243 8.86 -13.81 -2.23
CA VAL A 243 8.65 -13.95 -3.68
C VAL A 243 9.96 -14.17 -4.44
N LEU A 244 11.06 -13.63 -3.92
CA LEU A 244 12.39 -13.72 -4.51
C LEU A 244 13.16 -14.95 -4.04
N GLN A 245 12.69 -15.65 -3.00
CA GLN A 245 13.31 -16.86 -2.50
C GLN A 245 13.25 -17.95 -3.56
N ASP A 246 14.43 -18.44 -3.91
CA ASP A 246 14.62 -19.59 -4.79
C ASP A 246 14.13 -20.89 -4.10
N PHE A 247 14.32 -20.98 -2.78
CA PHE A 247 13.98 -22.14 -1.96
C PHE A 247 13.26 -21.70 -0.67
N PRO A 248 11.92 -21.84 -0.61
CA PRO A 248 11.17 -21.52 0.59
C PRO A 248 11.64 -22.35 1.78
N GLY A 249 11.82 -21.71 2.94
CA GLY A 249 12.27 -22.37 4.17
C GLY A 249 13.78 -22.37 4.40
N THR A 250 14.61 -21.84 3.49
CA THR A 250 16.03 -21.58 3.82
C THR A 250 16.19 -20.26 4.56
N ARG A 251 17.31 -20.11 5.28
CA ARG A 251 17.74 -18.79 5.79
C ARG A 251 17.89 -17.80 4.63
N ILE A 252 17.61 -16.53 4.91
CA ILE A 252 17.73 -15.41 3.97
C ILE A 252 19.15 -14.89 4.00
N ARG A 253 19.76 -14.75 2.82
CA ARG A 253 21.10 -14.17 2.72
C ARG A 253 21.08 -12.66 2.80
N ALA A 254 22.08 -12.08 3.47
CA ALA A 254 22.26 -10.64 3.49
C ALA A 254 22.45 -10.04 2.08
N SER A 255 23.12 -10.77 1.18
CA SER A 255 23.22 -10.43 -0.25
C SER A 255 21.87 -10.37 -0.96
N ASP A 256 20.92 -11.23 -0.61
CA ASP A 256 19.57 -11.23 -1.20
C ASP A 256 18.73 -10.05 -0.68
N VAL A 257 18.88 -9.69 0.60
CA VAL A 257 18.27 -8.47 1.16
C VAL A 257 18.81 -7.23 0.44
N LEU A 258 20.12 -7.15 0.19
CA LEU A 258 20.72 -6.06 -0.59
C LEU A 258 20.19 -6.03 -2.03
N ALA A 259 20.10 -7.18 -2.70
CA ALA A 259 19.59 -7.28 -4.06
C ALA A 259 18.11 -6.88 -4.17
N SER A 260 17.33 -7.03 -3.09
CA SER A 260 15.90 -6.69 -3.06
C SER A 260 15.64 -5.17 -3.16
N THR A 261 16.65 -4.31 -2.95
CA THR A 261 16.55 -2.85 -3.08
C THR A 261 16.06 -2.40 -4.45
N ARG A 262 16.39 -3.15 -5.52
CA ARG A 262 15.89 -2.89 -6.88
C ARG A 262 14.36 -2.96 -6.99
N TYR A 263 13.69 -3.57 -6.01
CA TYR A 263 12.24 -3.66 -5.92
C TYR A 263 11.63 -2.69 -4.89
N GLY A 264 12.43 -1.81 -4.28
CA GLY A 264 12.00 -0.83 -3.27
C GLY A 264 11.98 -1.38 -1.84
N ALA A 265 12.84 -2.34 -1.53
CA ALA A 265 13.03 -2.89 -0.18
C ALA A 265 13.83 -1.98 0.74
N THR A 266 13.70 -2.21 2.05
CA THR A 266 14.53 -1.62 3.12
C THR A 266 15.55 -2.64 3.60
N VAL A 267 16.83 -2.26 3.71
CA VAL A 267 17.91 -3.22 4.01
C VAL A 267 18.14 -3.37 5.51
N VAL A 268 18.62 -2.29 6.16
CA VAL A 268 19.14 -2.35 7.54
C VAL A 268 18.10 -2.92 8.52
N SER A 269 16.92 -2.31 8.58
CA SER A 269 15.85 -2.75 9.46
C SER A 269 15.32 -4.16 9.13
N THR A 270 15.48 -4.63 7.90
CA THR A 270 15.11 -6.02 7.56
C THR A 270 16.19 -7.00 8.01
N LEU A 271 17.47 -6.65 7.89
CA LEU A 271 18.57 -7.46 8.43
C LEU A 271 18.46 -7.62 9.95
N GLU A 272 18.12 -6.55 10.67
CA GLU A 272 17.91 -6.56 12.13
C GLU A 272 16.83 -7.58 12.52
N ILE A 273 15.66 -7.52 11.88
CA ILE A 273 14.56 -8.45 12.17
C ILE A 273 14.92 -9.89 11.79
N LEU A 274 15.56 -10.11 10.64
CA LEU A 274 15.98 -11.45 10.22
C LEU A 274 17.04 -12.05 11.15
N ALA A 275 17.92 -11.22 11.71
CA ALA A 275 18.92 -11.65 12.69
C ALA A 275 18.25 -12.02 14.02
N GLU A 276 17.29 -11.24 14.51
CA GLU A 276 16.59 -11.50 15.77
C GLU A 276 15.76 -12.79 15.73
N VAL A 277 15.24 -13.18 14.55
CA VAL A 277 14.55 -14.48 14.37
C VAL A 277 15.46 -15.62 13.92
N GLU A 278 16.79 -15.42 13.92
CA GLU A 278 17.79 -16.40 13.46
C GLU A 278 17.58 -16.93 12.02
N LEU A 279 16.94 -16.14 11.17
CA LEU A 279 16.73 -16.44 9.75
C LEU A 279 17.74 -15.75 8.83
N LEU A 280 18.66 -14.95 9.36
CA LEU A 280 19.72 -14.31 8.56
C LEU A 280 20.93 -15.23 8.38
N GLU A 281 21.32 -15.47 7.12
CA GLU A 281 22.65 -15.95 6.73
C GLU A 281 23.46 -14.72 6.27
N ASP A 282 24.35 -14.22 7.12
CA ASP A 282 25.18 -13.07 6.75
C ASP A 282 26.34 -13.49 5.85
N ASP A 283 26.10 -13.51 4.54
CA ASP A 283 27.08 -13.86 3.51
C ASP A 283 27.83 -12.64 2.96
N ARG A 284 27.79 -11.50 3.65
CA ARG A 284 28.53 -10.30 3.27
C ARG A 284 30.00 -10.49 3.59
N VAL A 285 30.84 -10.46 2.54
CA VAL A 285 32.29 -10.29 2.70
C VAL A 285 32.55 -8.88 3.26
N LEU A 286 33.33 -8.76 4.33
CA LEU A 286 33.67 -7.45 4.90
C LEU A 286 34.43 -6.61 3.87
N ALA A 287 34.22 -5.29 3.88
CA ALA A 287 34.91 -4.41 2.93
C ALA A 287 36.44 -4.50 3.05
N VAL A 288 36.94 -4.71 4.28
CA VAL A 288 38.36 -4.86 4.57
C VAL A 288 38.94 -6.17 4.04
N GLU A 289 38.16 -7.25 3.96
CA GLU A 289 38.57 -8.52 3.34
C GLU A 289 38.77 -8.33 1.84
N ARG A 290 37.80 -7.72 1.15
CA ARG A 290 37.95 -7.41 -0.29
C ARG A 290 39.13 -6.47 -0.56
N TYR A 291 39.30 -5.47 0.29
CA TYR A 291 40.43 -4.54 0.19
C TYR A 291 41.76 -5.27 0.35
N PHE A 292 41.86 -6.14 1.35
CA PHE A 292 43.02 -6.99 1.58
C PHE A 292 43.33 -7.92 0.40
N ASP A 293 42.33 -8.68 -0.10
CA ASP A 293 42.52 -9.59 -1.24
C ASP A 293 43.00 -8.84 -2.50
N THR A 294 42.50 -7.62 -2.72
CA THR A 294 42.97 -6.76 -3.84
C THR A 294 44.45 -6.42 -3.70
N HIS A 295 44.92 -6.11 -2.49
CA HIS A 295 46.30 -5.69 -2.24
C HIS A 295 47.34 -6.82 -2.21
N ILE A 296 46.90 -8.06 -2.02
CA ILE A 296 47.77 -9.24 -2.11
C ILE A 296 47.77 -9.90 -3.49
N THR A 297 46.89 -9.45 -4.40
CA THR A 297 46.84 -9.98 -5.77
C THR A 297 48.17 -9.74 -6.48
N GLY A 298 48.74 -10.80 -7.05
CA GLY A 298 50.02 -10.75 -7.78
C GLY A 298 51.28 -10.88 -6.90
N LEU A 299 51.15 -10.96 -5.58
CA LEU A 299 52.30 -11.22 -4.71
C LEU A 299 52.74 -12.69 -4.77
N PRO A 300 54.02 -12.99 -4.45
CA PRO A 300 54.49 -14.36 -4.28
C PRO A 300 53.66 -15.15 -3.25
N SER A 301 53.57 -16.47 -3.42
CA SER A 301 52.75 -17.33 -2.57
C SER A 301 53.18 -17.28 -1.09
N GLY A 302 54.49 -17.29 -0.82
CA GLY A 302 55.02 -17.21 0.55
C GLY A 302 54.60 -15.92 1.28
N MET A 303 54.71 -14.77 0.61
CA MET A 303 54.20 -13.50 1.12
C MET A 303 52.69 -13.51 1.34
N THR A 304 51.94 -14.09 0.39
CA THR A 304 50.48 -14.17 0.45
C THR A 304 50.01 -14.98 1.66
N GLU A 305 50.63 -16.14 1.93
CA GLU A 305 50.31 -16.98 3.08
C GLU A 305 50.57 -16.26 4.41
N GLN A 306 51.71 -15.60 4.54
CA GLN A 306 52.08 -14.84 5.74
C GLN A 306 51.13 -13.65 5.99
N LEU A 307 50.75 -12.94 4.93
CA LEU A 307 49.78 -11.84 5.04
C LEU A 307 48.38 -12.35 5.38
N ARG A 308 47.95 -13.48 4.81
CA ARG A 308 46.64 -14.08 5.14
C ARG A 308 46.59 -14.47 6.61
N LEU A 309 47.65 -15.09 7.13
CA LEU A 309 47.76 -15.41 8.56
C LEU A 309 47.70 -14.16 9.44
N TRP A 310 48.45 -13.11 9.08
CA TRP A 310 48.43 -11.84 9.80
C TRP A 310 47.03 -11.21 9.79
N PHE A 311 46.38 -11.16 8.62
CA PHE A 311 45.07 -10.57 8.45
C PHE A 311 43.99 -11.33 9.22
N ASP A 312 43.99 -12.67 9.16
CA ASP A 312 43.08 -13.52 9.90
C ASP A 312 43.23 -13.33 11.43
N THR A 313 44.47 -13.32 11.91
CA THR A 313 44.80 -13.04 13.32
C THR A 313 44.36 -11.64 13.75
N MET A 314 44.44 -10.65 12.86
CA MET A 314 43.98 -9.28 13.12
C MET A 314 42.46 -9.19 13.19
N LEU A 315 41.77 -9.86 12.28
CA LEU A 315 40.32 -9.77 12.12
C LEU A 315 39.58 -10.56 13.20
N HIS A 316 39.99 -11.80 13.45
CA HIS A 316 39.32 -12.71 14.38
C HIS A 316 39.98 -12.74 15.76
N GLY A 317 41.22 -12.27 15.88
CA GLY A 317 42.05 -12.52 17.05
C GLY A 317 42.63 -13.93 17.07
N SER A 318 43.49 -14.20 18.05
CA SER A 318 44.03 -15.52 18.31
C SER A 318 44.26 -15.69 19.81
N ASP A 319 43.78 -16.81 20.35
CA ASP A 319 44.05 -17.27 21.71
C ASP A 319 45.36 -18.08 21.81
N LYS A 320 45.87 -18.56 20.67
CA LYS A 320 47.16 -19.21 20.49
C LYS A 320 48.23 -18.19 20.08
N THR A 321 49.50 -18.48 20.38
CA THR A 321 50.62 -17.58 20.05
C THR A 321 50.72 -17.38 18.53
N PRO A 322 50.82 -16.13 18.02
CA PRO A 322 50.83 -14.86 18.77
C PRO A 322 49.45 -14.46 19.29
N ARG A 323 49.30 -14.41 20.62
CA ARG A 323 48.02 -14.07 21.27
C ARG A 323 47.64 -12.65 20.94
N ARG A 324 46.45 -12.44 20.40
CA ARG A 324 45.97 -11.12 20.00
C ARG A 324 44.46 -11.04 20.11
N ARG A 325 43.95 -9.90 20.59
CA ARG A 325 42.52 -9.58 20.47
C ARG A 325 42.22 -9.09 19.06
N ALA A 326 41.05 -9.47 18.54
CA ALA A 326 40.50 -8.92 17.30
C ALA A 326 40.60 -7.39 17.28
N ARG A 327 41.07 -6.85 16.17
CA ARG A 327 41.20 -5.40 15.95
C ARG A 327 39.97 -4.86 15.24
N HIS A 328 39.69 -3.58 15.50
CA HIS A 328 38.63 -2.89 14.78
C HIS A 328 38.95 -2.85 13.27
N VAL A 329 37.94 -3.07 12.43
CA VAL A 329 38.07 -3.14 10.97
C VAL A 329 38.81 -1.92 10.39
N GLU A 330 38.48 -0.71 10.88
CA GLU A 330 39.15 0.52 10.46
C GLU A 330 40.66 0.53 10.77
N THR A 331 41.05 -0.05 11.90
CA THR A 331 42.46 -0.19 12.25
C THR A 331 43.16 -1.14 11.31
N ILE A 332 42.52 -2.25 10.92
CA ILE A 332 43.09 -3.21 9.96
C ILE A 332 43.25 -2.52 8.59
N HIS A 333 42.23 -1.78 8.15
CA HIS A 333 42.27 -1.01 6.92
C HIS A 333 43.46 -0.02 6.89
N MET A 334 43.67 0.75 7.96
CA MET A 334 44.80 1.68 8.06
C MET A 334 46.16 0.97 8.02
N HIS A 335 46.28 -0.21 8.62
CA HIS A 335 47.51 -1.01 8.49
C HIS A 335 47.75 -1.45 7.05
N ILE A 336 46.72 -1.97 6.36
CA ILE A 336 46.86 -2.37 4.95
C ILE A 336 47.22 -1.15 4.09
N LEU A 337 46.56 -0.01 4.29
CA LEU A 337 46.86 1.23 3.56
C LEU A 337 48.32 1.65 3.68
N GLY A 338 48.89 1.58 4.90
CA GLY A 338 50.29 1.95 5.13
C GLY A 338 51.30 0.91 4.65
N MET A 339 50.99 -0.38 4.78
CA MET A 339 51.94 -1.46 4.50
C MET A 339 51.87 -1.99 3.06
N ALA A 340 50.72 -1.92 2.39
CA ALA A 340 50.53 -2.50 1.05
C ALA A 340 51.52 -2.00 -0.01
N PRO A 341 51.90 -0.70 -0.07
CA PRO A 341 52.93 -0.25 -1.00
C PRO A 341 54.29 -0.92 -0.75
N LEU A 342 54.61 -1.26 0.50
CA LEU A 342 55.87 -1.91 0.88
C LEU A 342 55.90 -3.36 0.39
N TRP A 343 54.80 -4.10 0.56
CA TRP A 343 54.68 -5.48 0.09
C TRP A 343 54.92 -5.58 -1.41
N GLN A 344 54.30 -4.67 -2.16
CA GLN A 344 54.43 -4.60 -3.61
C GLN A 344 55.86 -4.22 -4.04
N THR A 345 56.48 -3.27 -3.33
CA THR A 345 57.87 -2.86 -3.59
C THR A 345 58.86 -4.00 -3.34
N TRP A 346 58.74 -4.70 -2.21
CA TRP A 346 59.62 -5.82 -1.90
C TRP A 346 59.41 -7.01 -2.84
N ALA A 347 58.17 -7.30 -3.23
CA ALA A 347 57.89 -8.31 -4.26
C ALA A 347 58.52 -7.92 -5.61
N ALA A 348 58.44 -6.64 -6.01
CA ALA A 348 59.09 -6.15 -7.23
C ALA A 348 60.62 -6.20 -7.18
N GLN A 349 61.20 -6.14 -5.98
CA GLN A 349 62.64 -6.34 -5.74
C GLN A 349 63.06 -7.83 -5.76
N GLY A 350 62.10 -8.75 -5.93
CA GLY A 350 62.35 -10.18 -6.07
C GLY A 350 62.19 -10.99 -4.79
N HIS A 351 61.78 -10.37 -3.67
CA HIS A 351 61.55 -11.09 -2.42
C HIS A 351 60.33 -12.01 -2.52
N THR A 352 60.47 -13.25 -2.06
CA THR A 352 59.39 -14.24 -2.13
C THR A 352 58.69 -14.50 -0.79
N SER A 353 59.29 -14.02 0.29
CA SER A 353 58.83 -14.20 1.68
C SER A 353 59.19 -12.98 2.54
N PHE A 354 58.34 -12.61 3.50
CA PHE A 354 58.67 -11.56 4.47
C PHE A 354 59.78 -11.96 5.45
N ALA A 355 60.14 -13.25 5.52
CA ALA A 355 61.27 -13.71 6.31
C ALA A 355 62.63 -13.27 5.72
N GLU A 356 62.68 -12.87 4.44
CA GLU A 356 63.88 -12.38 3.76
C GLU A 356 64.16 -10.89 4.04
N ILE A 357 63.17 -10.17 4.55
CA ILE A 357 63.23 -8.72 4.76
C ILE A 357 64.02 -8.42 6.02
N SER A 358 65.13 -7.70 5.88
CA SER A 358 65.99 -7.31 6.99
C SER A 358 65.52 -6.02 7.67
N THR A 359 66.07 -5.73 8.85
CA THR A 359 65.84 -4.45 9.55
C THR A 359 66.24 -3.25 8.69
N ASP A 360 67.32 -3.38 7.91
CA ASP A 360 67.80 -2.30 7.02
C ASP A 360 66.81 -2.04 5.88
N ASP A 361 66.18 -3.09 5.35
CA ASP A 361 65.15 -2.97 4.31
C ASP A 361 63.90 -2.26 4.85
N VAL A 362 63.52 -2.53 6.10
CA VAL A 362 62.43 -1.82 6.78
C VAL A 362 62.78 -0.35 6.99
N ILE A 363 63.97 -0.04 7.52
CA ILE A 363 64.41 1.34 7.75
C ILE A 363 64.45 2.13 6.45
N ARG A 364 64.95 1.52 5.37
CA ARG A 364 65.01 2.16 4.04
C ARG A 364 63.63 2.45 3.46
N ALA A 365 62.64 1.63 3.79
CA ALA A 365 61.29 1.75 3.26
C ALA A 365 60.38 2.70 4.07
N LEU A 366 60.78 3.06 5.29
CA LEU A 366 60.03 4.02 6.11
C LEU A 366 60.22 5.46 5.61
N PRO A 367 59.15 6.28 5.59
CA PRO A 367 59.26 7.68 5.20
C PRO A 367 60.12 8.48 6.20
N VAL A 368 60.92 9.42 5.68
CA VAL A 368 61.86 10.27 6.46
C VAL A 368 61.14 11.13 7.53
N LYS A 369 59.84 11.35 7.39
CA LYS A 369 58.97 11.96 8.40
C LYS A 369 57.77 11.05 8.66
N GLY A 370 57.43 10.86 9.93
CA GLY A 370 56.18 10.20 10.32
C GLY A 370 54.97 10.98 9.79
N THR A 371 53.92 10.26 9.41
CA THR A 371 52.64 10.86 9.03
C THR A 371 52.09 11.70 10.18
N ASN A 372 51.93 13.02 9.96
CA ASN A 372 51.18 13.88 10.86
C ASN A 372 49.75 13.34 10.94
N ARG A 373 49.31 12.98 12.15
CA ARG A 373 47.95 12.54 12.43
C ARG A 373 46.97 13.69 12.38
#